data_AF-A0A2V5PUU1-F1
#
_entry.id   AF-A0A2V5PUU1-F1
#
_cell.length_a   1.000
_cell.length_b   1.000
_cell.length_c   1.000
_cell.angle_alpha   90.00
_cell.angle_beta   90.00
_cell.angle_gamma   90.00
#
_symmetry.space_group_name_H-M   'P 1'
#
loop_
_entity.id
_entity.type
_entity.pdbx_description
1 polymer ?
#
loop_
_entity_poly.entity_id
_entity_poly.type
_entity_poly.pdbx_seq_one_letter_code
_entity_poly.pdbx_strand_id
1 'polypeptide(L)'
;MIFDGKIDLNVPAEKAWDFLIDINKFSACLPGIEEVKQIDDKSFEGVLAATVGPISGKFFFRSTIVESRPPEQMVVRTEGTDSVTKSAVDADMTVDLLKTSEDTTQMDY
;
A
#
# COMPACT_ATOMS: atom_id res chain seq x y z
N MET A 1 -9.31 13.59 -1.64
CA MET A 1 -8.23 14.10 -0.76
C MET A 1 -6.92 13.68 -1.39
N ILE A 2 -5.88 14.50 -1.33
CA ILE A 2 -4.57 14.18 -1.89
C ILE A 2 -3.58 14.22 -0.73
N PHE A 3 -2.75 13.20 -0.63
CA PHE A 3 -1.62 13.15 0.27
C PHE A 3 -0.38 12.96 -0.59
N ASP A 4 0.68 13.68 -0.26
CA ASP A 4 1.99 13.51 -0.87
C ASP A 4 3.07 13.52 0.21
N GLY A 5 4.16 12.82 -0.03
CA GLY A 5 5.26 12.73 0.91
C GLY A 5 6.54 12.16 0.31
N LYS A 6 7.62 12.26 1.09
CA LYS A 6 8.94 11.73 0.75
C LYS A 6 9.56 11.03 1.95
N ILE A 7 10.18 9.88 1.71
CA ILE A 7 10.85 9.09 2.75
C ILE A 7 12.23 8.66 2.24
N ASP A 8 13.26 9.01 3.00
CA ASP A 8 14.61 8.50 2.75
C ASP A 8 14.75 7.08 3.33
N LEU A 9 15.16 6.15 2.48
CA LEU A 9 15.36 4.74 2.80
C LEU A 9 16.84 4.40 2.71
N ASN A 10 17.40 3.87 3.80
CA ASN A 10 18.78 3.37 3.86
C ASN A 10 18.90 1.95 3.27
N VAL A 11 18.34 1.75 2.08
CA VAL A 11 18.46 0.52 1.29
C VAL A 11 18.54 0.83 -0.22
N PRO A 12 19.12 -0.09 -1.03
CA PRO A 12 19.04 -0.01 -2.49
C PRO A 12 17.60 -0.03 -3.00
N ALA A 13 17.36 0.56 -4.17
CA ALA A 13 16.01 0.72 -4.73
C ALA A 13 15.34 -0.63 -5.00
N GLU A 14 16.11 -1.61 -5.46
CA GLU A 14 15.67 -2.97 -5.73
C GLU A 14 15.16 -3.64 -4.45
N LYS A 15 15.83 -3.42 -3.32
CA LYS A 15 15.43 -4.00 -2.03
C LYS A 15 14.17 -3.34 -1.48
N ALA A 16 14.03 -2.02 -1.65
CA ALA A 16 12.79 -1.33 -1.31
C ALA A 16 11.63 -1.83 -2.18
N TRP A 17 11.85 -1.93 -3.49
CA TRP A 17 10.89 -2.46 -4.45
C TRP A 17 10.40 -3.87 -4.09
N ASP A 18 11.34 -4.80 -3.85
CA ASP A 18 11.03 -6.19 -3.50
C ASP A 18 10.21 -6.30 -2.22
N PHE A 19 10.38 -5.36 -1.28
CA PHE A 19 9.56 -5.30 -0.07
C PHE A 19 8.16 -4.75 -0.37
N LEU A 20 8.04 -3.68 -1.14
CA LEU A 20 6.77 -3.02 -1.46
C LEU A 20 5.84 -3.91 -2.30
N ILE A 21 6.39 -4.67 -3.25
CA ILE A 21 5.60 -5.52 -4.15
C ILE A 21 5.20 -6.86 -3.53
N ASP A 22 5.90 -7.31 -2.48
CA ASP A 22 5.55 -8.51 -1.73
C ASP A 22 4.47 -8.19 -0.70
N ILE A 23 3.21 -8.41 -1.09
CA ILE A 23 2.06 -8.08 -0.24
C ILE A 23 2.12 -8.76 1.14
N ASN A 24 2.67 -9.96 1.24
CA ASN A 24 2.75 -10.68 2.52
C ASN A 24 3.75 -10.00 3.48
N LYS A 25 4.79 -9.36 2.93
CA LYS A 25 5.72 -8.54 3.72
C LYS A 25 5.15 -7.17 4.00
N PHE A 26 4.67 -6.48 2.97
CA PHE A 26 4.17 -5.12 3.07
C PHE A 26 2.94 -5.02 4.00
N SER A 27 2.04 -6.00 3.98
CA SER A 27 0.83 -6.00 4.83
C SER A 27 1.15 -5.92 6.31
N ALA A 28 2.32 -6.39 6.75
CA ALA A 28 2.75 -6.30 8.15
C ALA A 28 2.92 -4.84 8.64
N CYS A 29 3.06 -3.89 7.72
CA CYS A 29 3.10 -2.46 8.04
C CYS A 29 1.71 -1.83 8.16
N LEU A 30 0.65 -2.52 7.72
CA LEU A 30 -0.70 -1.97 7.72
C LEU A 30 -1.31 -2.03 9.14
N PRO A 31 -1.70 -0.88 9.74
CA PRO A 31 -2.26 -0.86 11.08
C PRO A 31 -3.59 -1.62 11.14
N GLY A 32 -3.68 -2.57 12.07
CA GLY A 32 -4.92 -3.32 12.32
C GLY A 32 -5.28 -4.33 11.22
N ILE A 33 -4.33 -4.75 10.39
CA ILE A 33 -4.56 -5.82 9.42
C ILE A 33 -4.98 -7.11 10.13
N GLU A 34 -6.12 -7.67 9.74
CA GLU A 34 -6.62 -8.95 10.24
C GLU A 34 -6.38 -10.07 9.23
N GLU A 35 -6.59 -9.78 7.95
CA GLU A 35 -6.44 -10.73 6.84
C GLU A 35 -5.88 -10.02 5.62
N VAL A 36 -4.99 -10.71 4.91
CA VAL A 36 -4.58 -10.36 3.55
C VAL A 36 -4.56 -11.63 2.72
N LYS A 37 -5.07 -11.55 1.51
CA LYS A 37 -5.14 -12.67 0.58
C LYS A 37 -4.75 -12.17 -0.81
N GLN A 38 -3.66 -12.73 -1.32
CA GLN A 38 -3.31 -12.56 -2.72
C GLN A 38 -4.32 -13.33 -3.60
N ILE A 39 -4.93 -12.64 -4.55
CA ILE A 39 -5.92 -13.20 -5.48
C ILE A 39 -5.24 -13.66 -6.76
N ASP A 40 -4.31 -12.84 -7.27
CA ASP A 40 -3.46 -13.11 -8.41
C ASP A 40 -2.15 -12.32 -8.31
N ASP A 41 -1.38 -12.24 -9.39
CA ASP A 41 -0.07 -11.57 -9.42
C ASP A 41 -0.15 -10.06 -9.16
N LYS A 42 -1.32 -9.43 -9.32
CA LYS A 42 -1.50 -7.97 -9.23
C LYS A 42 -2.59 -7.54 -8.26
N SER A 43 -3.50 -8.43 -7.87
CA SER A 43 -4.64 -8.12 -7.00
C SER A 43 -4.56 -8.85 -5.67
N PHE A 44 -4.94 -8.14 -4.61
CA PHE A 44 -5.08 -8.68 -3.28
C PHE A 44 -6.29 -8.09 -2.57
N GLU A 45 -6.87 -8.87 -1.68
CA GLU A 45 -8.00 -8.50 -0.83
C GLU A 45 -7.58 -8.57 0.63
N GLY A 46 -8.19 -7.77 1.48
CA GLY A 46 -7.89 -7.81 2.90
C GLY A 46 -8.93 -7.15 3.78
N VAL A 47 -8.72 -7.30 5.09
CA VAL A 47 -9.57 -6.76 6.14
C VAL A 47 -8.71 -6.00 7.14
N LEU A 48 -9.01 -4.72 7.32
CA LEU A 48 -8.38 -3.85 8.32
C LEU A 48 -9.38 -3.54 9.42
N ALA A 49 -9.03 -3.79 10.67
CA ALA A 49 -9.75 -3.28 11.83
C ALA A 49 -9.19 -1.92 12.23
N ALA A 50 -10.05 -0.90 12.27
CA ALA A 50 -9.66 0.45 12.66
C ALA A 50 -10.58 0.98 13.75
N THR A 51 -9.98 1.66 14.72
CA THR A 51 -10.68 2.41 15.76
C THR A 51 -10.31 3.89 15.61
N VAL A 52 -11.30 4.71 15.29
CA VAL A 52 -11.15 6.17 15.17
C VAL A 52 -12.15 6.81 16.12
N GLY A 53 -11.64 7.30 17.26
CA GLY A 53 -12.48 7.85 18.33
C GLY A 53 -13.48 6.80 18.86
N PRO A 54 -14.78 7.13 19.01
CA PRO A 54 -15.78 6.18 19.50
C PRO A 54 -16.21 5.13 18.48
N ILE A 55 -15.71 5.20 17.23
CA ILE A 55 -16.11 4.31 16.13
C ILE A 55 -15.05 3.22 15.98
N SER A 56 -15.49 1.97 16.05
CA SER A 56 -14.68 0.79 15.70
C SER A 56 -15.37 0.03 14.59
N GLY A 57 -14.62 -0.31 13.54
CA GLY A 57 -15.17 -0.96 12.36
C GLY A 57 -14.11 -1.77 11.61
N LYS A 58 -14.58 -2.51 10.63
CA LYS A 58 -13.74 -3.24 9.68
C LYS A 58 -13.83 -2.57 8.32
N PHE A 59 -12.72 -2.47 7.63
CA PHE A 59 -12.64 -2.02 6.26
C PHE A 59 -12.23 -3.20 5.39
N PHE A 60 -13.11 -3.57 4.46
CA PHE A 60 -12.86 -4.60 3.47
C PHE A 60 -12.35 -3.91 2.22
N PHE A 61 -11.20 -4.33 1.73
CA PHE A 61 -10.57 -3.67 0.59
C PHE A 61 -10.07 -4.66 -0.44
N ARG A 62 -9.99 -4.18 -1.69
CA ARG A 62 -9.30 -4.80 -2.80
C ARG A 62 -8.35 -3.80 -3.40
N SER A 63 -7.09 -4.19 -3.52
CA SER A 63 -6.06 -3.38 -4.16
C SER A 63 -5.56 -4.09 -5.42
N THR A 64 -5.27 -3.31 -6.46
CA THR A 64 -4.78 -3.81 -7.74
C THR A 64 -3.61 -2.94 -8.22
N ILE A 65 -2.48 -3.56 -8.53
CA ILE A 65 -1.36 -2.91 -9.18
C ILE A 65 -1.75 -2.65 -10.64
N VAL A 66 -2.05 -1.40 -10.98
CA VAL A 66 -2.51 -1.00 -12.31
C VAL A 66 -1.34 -0.63 -13.24
N GLU A 67 -0.26 -0.09 -12.68
CA GLU A 67 0.99 0.16 -13.38
C GLU A 67 2.19 -0.28 -12.54
N SER A 68 3.23 -0.79 -13.21
CA SER A 68 4.46 -1.25 -12.55
C SER A 68 5.64 -1.14 -13.51
N ARG A 69 6.69 -0.42 -13.09
CA ARG A 69 7.99 -0.30 -13.75
C ARG A 69 9.08 -0.54 -12.72
N PRO A 70 9.49 -1.80 -12.49
CA PRO A 70 10.52 -2.10 -11.50
C PRO A 70 11.89 -1.48 -11.85
N PRO A 71 12.67 -1.01 -10.86
CA PRO A 71 12.30 -0.74 -9.47
C PRO A 71 11.73 0.68 -9.26
N GLU A 72 11.40 1.42 -10.32
CA GLU A 72 11.23 2.88 -10.31
C GLU A 72 9.83 3.35 -9.91
N GLN A 73 8.75 2.69 -10.33
CA GLN A 73 7.38 3.18 -10.08
C GLN A 73 6.34 2.07 -10.00
N MET A 74 5.38 2.22 -9.09
CA MET A 74 4.13 1.47 -9.11
C MET A 74 2.91 2.39 -8.89
N VAL A 75 1.78 2.02 -9.50
CA VAL A 75 0.48 2.65 -9.23
C VAL A 75 -0.48 1.56 -8.77
N VAL A 76 -1.12 1.79 -7.62
CA VAL A 76 -2.05 0.87 -6.99
C VAL A 76 -3.40 1.55 -6.85
N ARG A 77 -4.44 0.95 -7.43
CA ARG A 77 -5.82 1.33 -7.16
C ARG A 77 -6.35 0.50 -6.01
N THR A 78 -6.97 1.15 -5.03
CA THR A 78 -7.60 0.50 -3.87
C THR A 78 -9.04 0.93 -3.75
N GLU A 79 -9.92 -0.05 -3.75
CA GLU A 79 -11.35 0.11 -3.48
C GLU A 79 -11.68 -0.57 -2.16
N GLY A 80 -12.63 -0.03 -1.40
CA GLY A 80 -13.09 -0.71 -0.21
C GLY A 80 -14.35 -0.13 0.40
N THR A 81 -14.84 -0.80 1.44
CA THR A 81 -16.08 -0.41 2.13
C THR A 81 -15.96 -0.67 3.62
N ASP A 82 -16.44 0.26 4.43
CA ASP A 82 -16.46 0.09 5.88
C ASP A 82 -17.70 -0.71 6.34
N SER A 83 -17.53 -1.45 7.44
CA SER A 83 -18.56 -2.36 7.94
C SER A 83 -19.73 -1.63 8.62
N VAL A 84 -19.51 -0.41 9.11
CA VAL A 84 -20.42 0.32 10.01
C VAL A 84 -21.36 1.23 9.23
N THR A 85 -20.80 2.12 8.40
CA THR A 85 -21.54 3.13 7.63
C THR A 85 -21.80 2.73 6.19
N LYS A 86 -21.12 1.69 5.70
CA LYS A 86 -21.15 1.25 4.29
C LYS A 86 -20.62 2.31 3.32
N SER A 87 -19.79 3.23 3.80
CA SER A 87 -19.11 4.21 2.96
C SER A 87 -18.09 3.49 2.09
N ALA A 88 -18.09 3.84 0.81
CA ALA A 88 -17.10 3.36 -0.15
C ALA A 88 -15.88 4.29 -0.17
N VAL A 89 -14.72 3.69 -0.41
CA VAL A 89 -13.46 4.39 -0.68
C VAL A 89 -12.95 3.90 -2.03
N ASP A 90 -12.47 4.83 -2.84
CA ASP A 90 -11.71 4.60 -4.06
C ASP A 90 -10.51 5.53 -4.00
N ALA A 91 -9.30 4.97 -4.11
CA ALA A 91 -8.05 5.68 -3.98
C ALA A 91 -6.98 5.12 -4.92
N ASP A 92 -6.26 6.01 -5.60
CA ASP A 92 -5.05 5.68 -6.34
C ASP A 92 -3.83 6.11 -5.52
N MET A 93 -2.87 5.21 -5.37
CA MET A 93 -1.56 5.47 -4.76
C MET A 93 -0.49 5.30 -5.82
N THR A 94 0.34 6.32 -6.01
CA THR A 94 1.55 6.22 -6.84
C THR A 94 2.74 6.17 -5.90
N VAL A 95 3.71 5.29 -6.18
CA VAL A 95 4.97 5.24 -5.45
C VAL A 95 6.10 5.31 -6.46
N ASP A 96 7.00 6.27 -6.28
CA ASP A 96 8.22 6.45 -7.06
C ASP A 96 9.45 6.17 -6.18
N LEU A 97 10.39 5.37 -6.69
CA LEU A 97 11.67 5.12 -6.05
C LEU A 97 12.79 5.78 -6.87
N LEU A 98 13.48 6.72 -6.24
CA LEU A 98 14.64 7.40 -6.79
C LEU A 98 15.91 6.90 -6.11
N LYS A 99 16.78 6.21 -6.85
CA LYS A 99 18.11 5.83 -6.36
C LYS A 99 18.95 7.09 -6.08
N THR A 100 19.33 7.30 -4.83
CA THR A 100 20.15 8.45 -4.41
C THR A 100 21.63 8.09 -4.27
N SER A 101 21.94 6.83 -3.96
CA SER A 101 23.30 6.24 -4.01
C SER A 101 23.23 4.73 -4.26
N GLU A 102 24.34 4.00 -4.16
CA GLU A 102 24.31 2.53 -4.26
C GLU A 102 23.46 1.87 -3.15
N ASP A 103 23.44 2.46 -1.95
CA ASP A 103 22.82 1.87 -0.76
C ASP A 103 21.62 2.67 -0.21
N THR A 104 21.23 3.76 -0.89
CA THR A 104 20.15 4.64 -0.44
C THR A 104 19.17 4.98 -1.55
N THR A 105 17.90 5.11 -1.19
CA THR A 105 16.79 5.39 -2.09
C THR A 105 15.85 6.39 -1.44
N GLN A 106 15.27 7.29 -2.22
CA GLN A 106 14.15 8.13 -1.78
C GLN A 106 12.86 7.54 -2.35
N MET A 107 11.84 7.40 -1.50
CA MET A 107 10.49 7.01 -1.92
C MET A 107 9.58 8.23 -1.88
N ASP A 108 8.99 8.56 -3.02
CA ASP A 108 7.93 9.58 -3.13
C ASP A 108 6.57 8.86 -3.27
N TYR A 109 5.53 9.39 -2.63
CA TYR A 109 4.17 8.87 -2.68
C TYR A 109 3.11 9.97 -2.62
#